data_AF-A0A6B2NWP4-F1
#
_entry.id   AF-A0A6B2NWP4-F1
#
_cell.length_a   1.000
_cell.length_b   1.000
_cell.length_c   1.000
_cell.angle_alpha   90.00
_cell.angle_beta   90.00
_cell.angle_gamma   90.00
#
_symmetry.space_group_name_H-M   'P 1'
#
loop_
_entity.id
_entity.type
_entity.pdbx_description
1 polymer ?
#
loop_
_entity_poly.entity_id
_entity_poly.type
_entity_poly.pdbx_seq_one_letter_code
_entity_poly.pdbx_strand_id
1 'polypeptide(L)'
;MSKRKQHSPEFKAKVALEALKGEQTVSELASRFGVHPTMIHTWKRALLEGASGVFERVGRKAPEIDEEQVKELHAKIGELAVRPYLDHGILELNNNAAERGMRAIALGRKNYLFVGSEAGGKAAAIAYTLIETAKLNAIDPHAWLADTLARIPDYKITKVNDLLPWKWRG
;
A
#
# COMPACT_ATOMS: atom_id res chain seq x y z
N MET A 1 -18.37 40.94 29.43
CA MET A 1 -17.02 40.34 29.28
C MET A 1 -16.83 39.94 27.83
N SER A 2 -15.85 40.52 27.12
CA SER A 2 -15.64 40.27 25.69
C SER A 2 -15.10 38.86 25.45
N LYS A 3 -15.75 38.10 24.57
CA LYS A 3 -15.38 36.71 24.22
C LYS A 3 -14.01 36.73 23.53
N ARG A 4 -12.99 36.12 24.14
CA ARG A 4 -11.63 36.05 23.58
C ARG A 4 -11.69 35.34 22.22
N LYS A 5 -11.29 36.01 21.14
CA LYS A 5 -11.25 35.40 19.80
C LYS A 5 -10.29 34.21 19.82
N GLN A 6 -10.79 33.03 19.49
CA GLN A 6 -9.98 31.83 19.32
C GLN A 6 -9.57 31.72 17.85
N HIS A 7 -8.27 31.48 17.59
CA HIS A 7 -7.73 31.28 16.24
C HIS A 7 -7.44 29.80 16.00
N SER A 8 -7.70 29.31 14.79
CA SER A 8 -7.45 27.92 14.42
C SER A 8 -5.95 27.60 14.40
N PRO A 9 -5.54 26.32 14.58
CA PRO A 9 -4.14 25.90 14.52
C PRO A 9 -3.45 26.27 13.19
N GLU A 10 -4.16 26.11 12.06
CA GLU A 10 -3.66 26.41 10.72
C GLU A 10 -3.38 27.91 10.57
N PHE A 11 -4.29 28.75 11.09
CA PHE A 11 -4.13 30.19 11.05
C PHE A 11 -2.92 30.64 11.87
N LYS A 12 -2.72 30.08 13.08
CA LYS A 12 -1.56 30.37 13.94
C LYS A 12 -0.25 29.96 13.26
N ALA A 13 -0.21 28.78 12.64
CA ALA A 13 0.96 28.29 11.92
C ALA A 13 1.30 29.19 10.72
N LYS A 14 0.29 29.61 9.94
CA LYS A 14 0.49 30.53 8.81
C LYS A 14 1.07 31.87 9.24
N VAL A 15 0.52 32.50 10.29
CA VAL A 15 1.03 33.78 10.81
C VAL A 15 2.44 33.64 11.37
N ALA A 16 2.74 32.55 12.07
CA ALA A 16 4.07 32.27 12.60
C ALA A 16 5.12 32.05 11.50
N LEU A 17 4.76 31.39 10.39
CA LEU A 17 5.63 31.21 9.23
C LEU A 17 5.94 32.52 8.52
N GLU A 18 4.94 33.37 8.28
CA GLU A 18 5.15 34.70 7.68
C GLU A 18 6.03 35.58 8.58
N ALA A 19 5.87 35.49 9.90
CA ALA A 19 6.73 36.17 10.87
C ALA A 19 8.17 35.60 10.92
N LEU A 20 8.39 34.35 10.49
CA LEU A 20 9.72 33.75 10.35
C LEU A 20 10.41 34.15 9.06
N LYS A 21 9.67 34.25 7.94
CA LYS A 21 10.22 34.69 6.65
C LYS A 21 10.86 36.07 6.72
N GLY A 22 10.35 36.94 7.60
CA GLY A 22 10.95 38.26 7.87
C GLY A 22 10.72 39.29 6.77
N GLU A 23 9.85 39.01 5.79
CA GLU A 23 9.50 39.92 4.69
C GLU A 23 8.64 41.10 5.13
N GLN A 24 7.99 41.01 6.29
CA GLN A 24 7.12 42.04 6.87
C GLN A 24 7.44 42.24 8.35
N THR A 25 7.27 43.46 8.84
CA THR A 25 7.40 43.76 10.26
C THR A 25 6.21 43.16 11.04
N VAL A 26 6.40 42.92 12.34
CA VAL A 26 5.32 42.40 13.20
C VAL A 26 4.10 43.33 13.24
N SER A 27 4.32 44.64 13.06
CA SER A 27 3.25 45.65 13.01
C SER A 27 2.42 45.55 11.72
N GLU A 28 3.08 45.30 10.60
CA GLU A 28 2.42 45.06 9.30
C GLU A 28 1.64 43.75 9.30
N LEU A 29 2.22 42.69 9.85
CA LEU A 29 1.54 41.39 10.02
C LEU A 29 0.33 41.51 10.96
N ALA A 30 0.46 42.27 12.05
CA ALA A 30 -0.64 42.54 12.98
C ALA A 30 -1.80 43.23 12.28
N SER A 31 -1.51 44.22 11.44
CA SER A 31 -2.50 44.96 10.66
C SER A 31 -3.15 44.10 9.58
N ARG A 32 -2.36 43.30 8.85
CA ARG A 32 -2.82 42.43 7.75
C ARG A 32 -3.70 41.29 8.24
N PHE A 33 -3.32 40.65 9.34
CA PHE A 33 -4.02 39.48 9.88
C PHE A 33 -5.02 39.82 10.99
N GLY A 34 -5.11 41.08 11.41
CA GLY A 34 -6.03 41.54 12.45
C GLY A 34 -5.74 40.94 13.83
N VAL A 35 -4.45 40.74 14.16
CA VAL A 35 -3.96 40.07 15.38
C VAL A 35 -3.02 41.00 16.13
N HIS A 36 -3.12 41.00 17.46
CA HIS A 36 -2.23 41.79 18.31
C HIS A 36 -0.75 41.35 18.16
N PRO A 37 0.23 42.29 18.06
CA PRO A 37 1.65 41.98 17.88
C PRO A 37 2.21 40.94 18.85
N THR A 38 1.80 40.98 20.12
CA THR A 38 2.21 40.00 21.14
C THR A 38 1.86 38.56 20.76
N MET A 39 0.69 38.32 20.13
CA MET A 39 0.29 36.98 19.71
C MET A 39 1.18 36.43 18.60
N ILE A 40 1.63 37.29 17.70
CA ILE A 40 2.56 36.92 16.61
C ILE A 40 3.90 36.48 17.19
N HIS A 41 4.43 37.19 18.20
CA HIS A 41 5.63 36.76 18.92
C HIS A 41 5.44 35.42 19.62
N THR A 42 4.31 35.22 20.29
CA THR A 42 4.00 33.94 20.97
C THR A 42 3.91 32.79 19.98
N TRP A 43 3.23 32.96 18.85
CA TRP A 43 3.09 31.90 17.86
C TRP A 43 4.38 31.62 17.10
N LYS A 44 5.18 32.66 16.81
CA LYS A 44 6.53 32.50 16.25
C LYS A 44 7.42 31.66 17.17
N ARG A 45 7.40 31.93 18.47
CA ARG A 45 8.15 31.15 19.47
C ARG A 45 7.65 29.71 19.54
N ALA A 46 6.34 29.51 19.66
CA ALA A 46 5.74 28.17 19.73
C ALA A 46 6.05 27.32 18.48
N LEU A 47 6.09 27.93 17.30
CA LEU A 47 6.45 27.24 16.05
C LEU A 47 7.93 26.83 16.04
N LEU A 48 8.84 27.70 16.53
CA LEU A 48 10.26 27.38 16.63
C LEU A 48 10.53 26.24 17.62
N GLU A 49 9.86 26.25 18.77
CA GLU A 49 9.99 25.20 19.80
C GLU A 49 9.39 23.87 19.35
N GLY A 50 8.28 23.90 18.60
CA GLY A 50 7.62 22.71 18.06
C GLY A 50 8.19 22.20 16.73
N ALA A 51 9.11 22.94 16.09
CA ALA A 51 9.62 22.61 14.75
C ALA A 51 10.36 21.27 14.72
N SER A 52 11.12 20.93 15.77
CA SER A 52 11.82 19.65 15.86
C SER A 52 10.86 18.46 15.79
N GLY A 53 9.70 18.54 16.46
CA GLY A 53 8.67 17.50 16.45
C GLY A 53 7.96 17.31 15.10
N VAL A 54 8.05 18.29 14.18
CA VAL A 54 7.53 18.15 12.80
C VAL A 54 8.50 17.34 11.93
N PHE A 55 9.80 17.43 12.20
CA PHE A 55 10.87 16.73 11.47
C PHE A 55 11.35 15.45 12.14
N GLU A 56 10.98 15.21 13.40
CA GLU A 56 10.76 13.87 13.92
C GLU A 56 9.67 13.25 13.07
N ARG A 57 10.12 12.70 11.94
CA ARG A 57 9.32 12.04 10.94
C ARG A 57 8.19 11.29 11.64
N VAL A 58 7.02 11.32 11.03
CA VAL A 58 6.09 10.17 10.99
C VAL A 58 6.82 8.97 10.37
N GLY A 59 7.97 8.58 10.94
CA GLY A 59 8.38 7.21 10.97
C GLY A 59 7.29 6.59 11.80
N ARG A 60 6.54 5.68 11.18
CA ARG A 60 5.82 4.66 11.94
C ARG A 60 6.75 4.30 13.09
N LYS A 61 6.36 4.61 14.33
CA LYS A 61 7.00 4.00 15.50
C LYS A 61 7.02 2.53 15.13
N ALA A 62 8.21 1.94 14.93
CA ALA A 62 8.26 0.51 14.68
C ALA A 62 7.41 -0.09 15.81
N PRO A 63 6.36 -0.87 15.49
CA PRO A 63 5.46 -1.37 16.52
C PRO A 63 6.35 -1.95 17.61
N GLU A 64 6.09 -1.59 18.86
CA GLU A 64 6.81 -2.16 19.99
C GLU A 64 6.50 -3.65 19.93
N ILE A 65 7.45 -4.43 19.42
CA ILE A 65 7.25 -5.84 19.13
C ILE A 65 7.42 -6.54 20.46
N ASP A 66 6.29 -6.86 21.10
CA ASP A 66 6.28 -7.71 22.28
C ASP A 66 6.82 -9.10 21.90
N GLU A 67 7.98 -9.48 22.44
CA GLU A 67 8.62 -10.77 22.17
C GLU A 67 7.72 -11.94 22.55
N GLU A 68 6.86 -11.76 23.56
CA GLU A 68 5.93 -12.77 24.02
C GLU A 68 4.79 -12.97 23.01
N GLN A 69 4.23 -11.87 22.49
CA GLN A 69 3.28 -11.90 21.39
C GLN A 69 3.88 -12.50 20.11
N VAL A 70 5.15 -12.23 19.78
CA VAL A 70 5.83 -12.87 18.63
C VAL A 70 5.96 -14.37 18.83
N LYS A 71 6.32 -14.81 20.03
CA LYS A 71 6.41 -16.24 20.37
C LYS A 71 5.05 -16.93 20.25
N GLU A 72 4.00 -16.29 20.72
CA GLU A 72 2.62 -16.79 20.59
C GLU A 72 2.22 -16.90 19.11
N LEU A 73 2.49 -15.87 18.31
CA LEU A 73 2.20 -15.86 16.87
C LEU A 73 2.98 -16.95 16.12
N HIS A 74 4.25 -17.15 16.43
CA HIS A 74 5.04 -18.24 15.85
C HIS A 74 4.49 -19.62 16.22
N ALA A 75 4.06 -19.81 17.47
CA ALA A 75 3.41 -21.05 17.89
C ALA A 75 2.09 -21.29 17.13
N LYS A 76 1.28 -20.24 16.96
CA LYS A 76 0.03 -20.28 16.18
C LYS A 76 0.27 -20.64 14.72
N ILE A 77 1.28 -20.03 14.09
CA ILE A 77 1.68 -20.32 12.71
C ILE A 77 2.12 -21.79 12.60
N GLY A 78 2.92 -22.29 13.55
CA GLY A 78 3.32 -23.69 13.62
C GLY A 78 2.13 -24.65 13.73
N GLU A 79 1.17 -24.37 14.62
CA GLU A 79 -0.05 -25.17 14.77
C GLU A 79 -0.87 -25.22 13.48
N LEU A 80 -1.06 -24.07 12.82
CA LEU A 80 -1.83 -23.96 11.59
C LEU A 80 -1.13 -24.59 10.38
N ALA A 81 0.20 -24.64 10.36
CA ALA A 81 0.96 -25.32 9.30
C ALA A 81 0.95 -26.85 9.46
N VAL A 82 1.07 -27.34 10.71
CA VAL A 82 1.22 -28.78 10.99
C VAL A 82 -0.12 -29.53 10.92
N ARG A 83 -1.23 -28.93 11.34
CA ARG A 83 -2.54 -29.62 11.35
C ARG A 83 -2.98 -30.12 9.96
N PRO A 84 -3.02 -29.28 8.90
CA PRO A 84 -3.43 -29.74 7.58
C PRO A 84 -2.47 -30.75 6.96
N TYR A 85 -1.19 -30.71 7.31
CA TYR A 85 -0.18 -31.67 6.85
C TYR A 85 -0.46 -33.09 7.36
N LEU A 86 -0.94 -33.22 8.60
CA LEU A 86 -1.33 -34.52 9.17
C LEU A 86 -2.57 -35.11 8.49
N ASP A 87 -3.47 -34.25 8.02
CA ASP A 87 -4.70 -34.64 7.34
C ASP A 87 -4.49 -34.90 5.83
N HIS A 88 -3.45 -34.30 5.22
CA HIS A 88 -3.20 -34.35 3.78
C HIS A 88 -1.73 -34.64 3.46
N GLY A 89 -1.39 -35.92 3.22
CA GLY A 89 -0.03 -36.36 2.88
C GLY A 89 0.53 -35.87 1.53
N ILE A 90 -0.24 -35.10 0.76
CA ILE A 90 0.23 -34.40 -0.45
C ILE A 90 0.85 -33.04 -0.16
N LEU A 91 0.63 -32.49 1.04
CA LEU A 91 1.17 -31.20 1.44
C LEU A 91 2.58 -31.35 1.98
N GLU A 92 3.44 -30.38 1.71
CA GLU A 92 4.74 -30.28 2.37
C GLU A 92 4.58 -29.67 3.77
N LEU A 93 5.41 -30.09 4.73
CA LEU A 93 5.40 -29.57 6.11
C LEU A 93 5.72 -28.06 6.18
N ASN A 94 6.37 -27.53 5.15
CA ASN A 94 6.74 -26.12 5.05
C ASN A 94 6.16 -25.50 3.77
N ASN A 95 5.97 -24.18 3.78
CA ASN A 95 5.38 -23.44 2.67
C ASN A 95 6.43 -22.94 1.66
N ASN A 96 7.69 -23.39 1.74
CA ASN A 96 8.80 -22.81 0.96
C ASN A 96 8.55 -22.93 -0.55
N ALA A 97 7.92 -24.03 -1.00
CA ALA A 97 7.55 -24.19 -2.41
C ALA A 97 6.56 -23.12 -2.87
N ALA A 98 5.53 -22.83 -2.07
CA ALA A 98 4.56 -21.78 -2.34
C ALA A 98 5.20 -20.38 -2.30
N GLU A 99 6.07 -20.10 -1.32
CA GLU A 99 6.79 -18.83 -1.22
C GLU A 99 7.71 -18.58 -2.42
N ARG A 100 8.43 -19.62 -2.87
CA ARG A 100 9.26 -19.56 -4.08
C ARG A 100 8.41 -19.28 -5.32
N GLY A 101 7.25 -19.92 -5.46
CA GLY A 101 6.30 -19.66 -6.55
C GLY A 101 5.79 -18.21 -6.56
N MET A 102 5.49 -17.66 -5.38
CA MET A 102 5.03 -16.29 -5.23
C MET A 102 6.12 -15.22 -5.41
N ARG A 103 7.41 -15.61 -5.37
CA ARG A 103 8.55 -14.67 -5.43
C ARG A 103 8.57 -13.86 -6.72
N ALA A 104 8.20 -14.45 -7.86
CA ALA A 104 8.14 -13.75 -9.14
C ALA A 104 7.10 -12.61 -9.10
N ILE A 105 5.92 -12.87 -8.51
CA ILE A 105 4.85 -11.89 -8.33
C ILE A 105 5.30 -10.78 -7.38
N ALA A 106 5.95 -11.16 -6.27
CA ALA A 106 6.46 -10.23 -5.28
C ALA A 106 7.57 -9.31 -5.83
N LEU A 107 8.40 -9.80 -6.74
CA LEU A 107 9.44 -9.02 -7.41
C LEU A 107 8.83 -8.05 -8.44
N GLY A 108 7.85 -8.52 -9.22
CA GLY A 108 7.19 -7.74 -10.27
C GLY A 108 6.29 -6.61 -9.74
N ARG A 109 5.83 -6.68 -8.49
CA ARG A 109 4.93 -5.67 -7.89
C ARG A 109 5.44 -4.22 -7.94
N LYS A 110 6.76 -4.03 -7.96
CA LYS A 110 7.38 -2.69 -8.10
C LYS A 110 7.33 -2.15 -9.53
N ASN A 111 7.15 -3.04 -10.51
CA ASN A 111 7.11 -2.73 -11.94
C ASN A 111 5.67 -2.69 -12.49
N TYR A 112 4.69 -3.18 -11.74
CA TYR A 112 3.28 -3.15 -12.15
C TYR A 112 2.65 -1.81 -11.80
N LEU A 113 2.34 -1.01 -12.83
CA LEU A 113 1.77 0.34 -12.71
C LEU A 113 0.46 0.40 -11.89
N PHE A 114 -0.24 -0.75 -11.75
CA PHE A 114 -1.58 -0.83 -11.14
C PHE A 114 -1.70 -1.83 -9.97
N VAL A 115 -0.60 -2.41 -9.47
CA VAL A 115 -0.63 -3.27 -8.26
C VAL A 115 -0.62 -2.39 -7.00
N GLY A 116 -1.70 -1.63 -6.88
CA GLY A 116 -2.02 -0.79 -5.71
C GLY A 116 -3.54 -0.62 -5.52
N SER A 117 -4.35 -1.06 -6.49
CA SER A 117 -5.81 -1.08 -6.40
C SER A 117 -6.33 -2.52 -6.33
N GLU A 118 -7.50 -2.72 -5.71
CA GLU A 118 -8.16 -4.03 -5.64
C GLU A 118 -8.42 -4.61 -7.04
N ALA A 119 -8.84 -3.76 -7.97
CA ALA A 119 -9.09 -4.14 -9.37
C ALA A 119 -7.80 -4.63 -10.06
N GLY A 120 -6.68 -3.95 -9.86
CA GLY A 120 -5.38 -4.37 -10.39
C GLY A 120 -4.90 -5.69 -9.79
N GLY A 121 -5.13 -5.90 -8.49
CA GLY A 121 -4.85 -7.17 -7.82
C GLY A 121 -5.66 -8.34 -8.39
N LYS A 122 -6.97 -8.14 -8.60
CA LYS A 122 -7.85 -9.15 -9.22
C LYS A 122 -7.41 -9.49 -10.65
N ALA A 123 -7.10 -8.48 -11.47
CA ALA A 123 -6.63 -8.69 -12.83
C ALA A 123 -5.31 -9.47 -12.87
N ALA A 124 -4.35 -9.13 -12.00
CA ALA A 124 -3.09 -9.85 -11.88
C ALA A 124 -3.31 -11.31 -11.48
N ALA A 125 -4.17 -11.57 -10.48
CA ALA A 125 -4.48 -12.93 -10.04
C ALA A 125 -5.09 -13.79 -11.17
N ILE A 126 -6.00 -13.22 -11.97
CA ILE A 126 -6.55 -13.90 -13.15
C ILE A 126 -5.44 -14.22 -14.15
N ALA A 127 -4.61 -13.24 -14.50
CA ALA A 127 -3.53 -13.42 -15.48
C ALA A 127 -2.54 -14.52 -15.04
N TYR A 128 -2.08 -14.50 -13.78
CA TYR A 128 -1.19 -15.54 -13.27
C TYR A 128 -1.84 -16.91 -13.26
N THR A 129 -3.10 -17.00 -12.88
CA THR A 129 -3.83 -18.28 -12.88
C THR A 129 -3.90 -18.88 -14.27
N LEU A 130 -4.19 -18.06 -15.30
CA LEU A 130 -4.24 -18.51 -16.70
C LEU A 130 -2.84 -18.94 -17.19
N ILE A 131 -1.81 -18.17 -16.88
CA ILE A 131 -0.42 -18.50 -17.26
C ILE A 131 0.04 -19.81 -16.62
N GLU A 132 -0.19 -20.00 -15.32
CA GLU A 132 0.18 -21.24 -14.62
C GLU A 132 -0.63 -22.43 -15.14
N THR A 133 -1.92 -22.23 -15.47
CA THR A 133 -2.73 -23.28 -16.10
C THR A 133 -2.14 -23.71 -17.46
N ALA A 134 -1.69 -22.76 -18.29
CA ALA A 134 -1.04 -23.09 -19.56
C ALA A 134 0.28 -23.86 -19.36
N LYS A 135 1.12 -23.43 -18.41
CA LYS A 135 2.37 -24.12 -18.06
C LYS A 135 2.12 -25.54 -17.57
N LEU A 136 1.11 -25.74 -16.72
CA LEU A 136 0.72 -27.07 -16.21
C LEU A 136 0.25 -28.02 -17.33
N ASN A 137 -0.25 -27.47 -18.44
CA ASN A 137 -0.60 -28.24 -19.64
C ASN A 137 0.54 -28.34 -20.66
N ALA A 138 1.76 -27.95 -20.29
CA ALA A 138 2.95 -27.93 -21.16
C ALA A 138 2.77 -27.09 -22.46
N ILE A 139 1.97 -26.03 -22.37
CA ILE A 139 1.68 -25.11 -23.48
C ILE A 139 2.44 -23.80 -23.27
N ASP A 140 2.97 -23.22 -24.34
CA ASP A 140 3.55 -21.88 -24.28
C ASP A 140 2.46 -20.85 -23.93
N PRO A 141 2.54 -20.20 -22.74
CA PRO A 141 1.49 -19.30 -22.28
C PRO A 141 1.35 -18.08 -23.20
N HIS A 142 2.45 -17.60 -23.79
CA HIS A 142 2.43 -16.43 -24.65
C HIS A 142 1.69 -16.73 -25.97
N ALA A 143 2.06 -17.81 -26.66
CA ALA A 143 1.37 -18.24 -27.89
C ALA A 143 -0.12 -18.50 -27.67
N TRP A 144 -0.48 -19.23 -26.61
CA TRP A 144 -1.88 -19.52 -26.31
C TRP A 144 -2.68 -18.26 -25.95
N LEU A 145 -2.14 -17.34 -25.14
CA LEU A 145 -2.82 -16.10 -24.81
C LEU A 145 -3.02 -15.19 -26.02
N ALA A 146 -1.99 -15.04 -26.86
CA ALA A 146 -2.09 -14.21 -28.05
C ALA A 146 -3.16 -14.72 -29.02
N ASP A 147 -3.17 -16.03 -29.25
CA ASP A 147 -4.15 -16.69 -30.10
C ASP A 147 -5.57 -16.62 -29.52
N THR A 148 -5.71 -16.88 -28.22
CA THR A 148 -7.01 -16.82 -27.53
C THR A 148 -7.59 -15.41 -27.53
N LEU A 149 -6.78 -14.39 -27.21
CA LEU A 149 -7.20 -12.98 -27.22
C LEU A 149 -7.58 -12.50 -28.62
N ALA A 150 -6.89 -12.97 -29.66
CA ALA A 150 -7.24 -12.67 -31.04
C ALA A 150 -8.59 -13.29 -31.47
N ARG A 151 -8.94 -14.46 -30.94
CA ARG A 151 -10.19 -15.18 -31.28
C ARG A 151 -11.41 -14.70 -30.49
N ILE A 152 -11.21 -14.17 -29.27
CA ILE A 152 -12.30 -13.78 -28.36
C ILE A 152 -13.36 -12.85 -28.98
N PRO A 153 -13.01 -11.79 -29.74
CA PRO A 153 -13.99 -10.84 -30.26
C PRO A 153 -15.08 -11.49 -31.13
N ASP A 154 -14.71 -12.51 -31.91
CA ASP A 154 -15.60 -13.19 -32.86
C ASP A 154 -16.10 -14.54 -32.31
N TYR A 155 -15.71 -14.93 -31.09
CA TYR A 155 -16.05 -16.23 -30.53
C TYR A 155 -17.40 -16.24 -29.81
N LYS A 156 -18.18 -17.30 -30.03
CA LYS A 156 -19.46 -17.49 -29.34
C LYS A 156 -19.21 -17.74 -27.85
N ILE A 157 -19.87 -16.96 -26.99
CA ILE A 157 -19.77 -17.09 -25.52
C ILE A 157 -20.11 -18.50 -25.01
N THR A 158 -21.02 -19.21 -25.69
CA THR A 158 -21.41 -20.58 -25.35
C THR A 158 -20.31 -21.62 -25.60
N LYS A 159 -19.28 -21.27 -26.37
CA LYS A 159 -18.16 -22.16 -26.74
C LYS A 159 -16.82 -21.76 -26.10
N VAL A 160 -16.80 -20.83 -25.16
CA VAL A 160 -15.56 -20.34 -24.52
C VAL A 160 -14.68 -21.47 -23.97
N ASN A 161 -15.30 -22.58 -23.53
CA ASN A 161 -14.57 -23.77 -23.08
C ASN A 161 -13.62 -24.37 -24.11
N ASP A 162 -13.80 -24.10 -25.40
CA ASP A 162 -12.90 -24.57 -26.47
C ASP A 162 -11.60 -23.78 -26.55
N LEU A 163 -11.53 -22.60 -25.93
CA LEU A 163 -10.35 -21.74 -25.86
C LEU A 163 -9.43 -22.09 -24.68
N LEU A 164 -9.81 -23.06 -23.85
CA LEU A 164 -9.03 -23.45 -22.68
C LEU A 164 -7.71 -24.13 -23.07
N PRO A 165 -6.63 -23.99 -22.26
CA PRO A 165 -5.29 -24.44 -22.64
C PRO A 165 -5.26 -25.90 -23.12
N TRP A 166 -5.88 -26.83 -22.39
CA TRP A 166 -5.86 -28.26 -22.72
C TRP A 166 -6.58 -28.65 -24.03
N LYS A 167 -7.32 -27.73 -24.66
CA LYS A 167 -7.93 -27.95 -25.98
C LYS A 167 -7.17 -27.24 -27.10
N TRP A 168 -6.17 -26.43 -26.76
CA TRP A 168 -5.39 -25.68 -27.72
C TRP A 168 -4.46 -26.60 -28.52
N ARG A 169 -4.41 -26.41 -29.84
CA ARG A 169 -3.68 -27.30 -30.77
C ARG A 169 -2.53 -26.62 -31.54
N GLY A 170 -2.23 -25.35 -31.24
CA GLY A 170 -1.27 -24.56 -32.01
C GLY A 170 -1.85 -24.04 -33.32
#